data_AF-A0A2A6Q142-F1
#
_entry.id   AF-A0A2A6Q142-F1
#
_cell.length_a   1.000
_cell.length_b   1.000
_cell.length_c   1.000
_cell.angle_alpha   90.00
_cell.angle_beta   90.00
_cell.angle_gamma   90.00
#
_symmetry.space_group_name_H-M   'P 1'
#
loop_
_entity.id
_entity.type
_entity.pdbx_description
1 polymer ?
#
loop_
_entity_poly.entity_id
_entity_poly.type
_entity_poly.pdbx_seq_one_letter_code
_entity_poly.pdbx_strand_id
1 'polypeptide(L)' 'MSCSDAVPAEYCDVILRDDLGNVFPGSWDKVFCPTRGGNKMAFVDKDGVEVESSTHWMPLPESPKVVK' A
#
# COMPACT_ATOMS: atom_id res chain seq x y z
N MET A 1 -5.33 13.82 -9.88
CA MET A 1 -5.30 12.45 -9.33
C MET A 1 -6.10 12.48 -8.05
N SER A 2 -7.27 11.84 -8.02
CA SER A 2 -8.03 11.70 -6.77
C SER A 2 -7.35 10.61 -5.94
N CYS A 3 -7.27 10.83 -4.62
CA CYS A 3 -6.81 9.80 -3.69
C CYS A 3 -7.75 8.60 -3.87
N SER A 4 -7.25 7.46 -4.35
CA SER A 4 -7.93 6.15 -4.49
C SER A 4 -8.43 5.71 -5.88
N ASP A 5 -8.21 6.42 -6.99
CA ASP A 5 -8.88 6.04 -8.26
C ASP A 5 -8.39 4.71 -8.90
N ALA A 6 -7.20 4.21 -8.57
CA ALA A 6 -6.76 2.88 -9.00
C ALA A 6 -5.66 2.34 -8.10
N VAL A 7 -5.89 1.20 -7.45
CA VAL A 7 -4.85 0.47 -6.74
C VAL A 7 -3.78 0.01 -7.76
N PRO A 8 -2.47 0.08 -7.44
CA PRO A 8 -1.42 -0.27 -8.40
C PRO A 8 -1.60 -1.71 -8.93
N ALA A 9 -1.36 -1.92 -10.23
CA ALA A 9 -1.41 -3.26 -10.83
C ALA A 9 -0.22 -4.14 -10.39
N GLU A 10 0.86 -3.50 -9.95
CA GLU A 10 2.13 -4.11 -9.55
C GLU A 10 2.50 -3.66 -8.14
N TYR A 11 3.52 -4.30 -7.56
CA TYR A 11 4.10 -3.90 -6.27
C TYR A 11 4.44 -2.41 -6.25
N CYS A 12 4.07 -1.71 -5.17
CA CYS A 12 4.42 -0.31 -4.99
C CYS A 12 4.52 0.03 -3.51
N ASP A 13 5.56 0.78 -3.13
CA ASP A 13 5.66 1.40 -1.81
C ASP A 13 4.67 2.55 -1.70
N VAL A 14 3.95 2.59 -0.59
CA VAL A 14 2.88 3.56 -0.36
C VAL A 14 2.99 4.17 1.03
N ILE A 15 2.41 5.35 1.19
CA ILE A 15 2.03 5.90 2.48
C ILE A 15 0.58 5.50 2.74
N LEU A 16 0.34 4.81 3.85
CA LEU A 16 -0.99 4.39 4.29
C LEU A 16 -1.53 5.33 5.36
N ARG A 17 -2.86 5.40 5.42
CA ARG A 17 -3.59 6.01 6.54
C ARG A 17 -4.64 5.03 7.06
N ASP A 18 -4.58 4.72 8.34
CA ASP A 18 -5.60 3.88 9.00
C ASP A 18 -6.87 4.66 9.38
N ASP A 19 -7.84 3.95 9.95
CA ASP A 19 -9.11 4.48 10.44
C ASP A 19 -8.98 5.40 11.67
N LEU A 20 -7.91 5.24 12.45
CA LEU A 20 -7.53 6.13 13.55
C LEU A 20 -6.85 7.42 13.07
N GLY A 21 -6.50 7.50 11.79
CA GLY A 21 -5.81 8.65 11.19
C GLY A 21 -4.29 8.62 11.35
N ASN A 22 -3.70 7.51 11.79
CA ASN A 22 -2.25 7.33 11.80
C ASN A 22 -1.76 7.20 10.36
N VAL A 23 -0.61 7.81 10.09
CA VAL A 23 0.04 7.79 8.78
C VAL A 23 1.38 7.09 8.90
N PHE A 24 1.61 6.06 8.08
CA PHE A 24 2.79 5.22 8.16
C PHE A 24 3.17 4.62 6.79
N PRO A 25 4.44 4.22 6.61
CA PRO A 25 4.85 3.54 5.38
C PRO A 25 4.28 2.13 5.30
N GLY A 26 3.92 1.71 4.10
CA GLY A 26 3.52 0.35 3.78
C GLY A 26 3.79 0.04 2.31
N SER A 27 3.26 -1.08 1.83
CA SER A 27 3.34 -1.45 0.42
C SER A 27 2.05 -2.11 -0.05
N TRP A 28 1.83 -2.07 -1.37
CA TRP A 28 0.83 -2.91 -2.03
C TRP A 28 1.49 -4.21 -2.45
N ASP A 29 1.17 -5.32 -1.79
CA ASP A 29 1.87 -6.58 -1.94
C ASP A 29 0.94 -7.80 -1.93
N LYS A 30 1.51 -8.95 -2.28
CA LYS A 30 0.84 -10.23 -2.39
C LYS A 30 0.87 -10.95 -1.05
N VAL A 31 -0.30 -11.12 -0.45
CA VAL A 31 -0.49 -11.77 0.86
C VAL A 31 -1.22 -13.09 0.69
N PHE A 32 -0.79 -14.11 1.44
CA PHE A 32 -1.47 -15.40 1.44
C PHE A 32 -2.81 -15.31 2.16
N CYS A 33 -3.89 -15.73 1.51
CA CYS A 33 -5.24 -15.75 2.05
C CYS A 33 -5.69 -17.21 2.28
N PRO A 34 -5.63 -17.73 3.53
CA PRO A 34 -5.94 -19.13 3.82
C PRO A 34 -7.37 -19.52 3.42
N THR A 35 -8.33 -18.61 3.60
CA THR A 35 -9.75 -18.84 3.29
C THR A 35 -10.04 -18.99 1.80
N ARG A 36 -9.21 -18.39 0.94
CA ARG A 36 -9.31 -18.52 -0.52
C ARG A 36 -8.37 -19.58 -1.10
N GLY A 37 -7.51 -20.19 -0.28
CA GLY A 37 -6.51 -21.16 -0.73
C GLY A 37 -5.50 -20.58 -1.72
N GLY A 38 -5.19 -19.28 -1.62
CA GLY A 38 -4.37 -18.61 -2.62
C GLY A 38 -3.94 -17.21 -2.18
N ASN A 39 -3.23 -16.54 -3.07
CA ASN A 39 -2.70 -15.20 -2.80
C ASN A 39 -3.68 -14.12 -3.27
N LYS A 40 -3.77 -13.03 -2.51
CA LYS A 40 -4.46 -11.79 -2.89
C LYS A 40 -3.48 -10.62 -2.85
N MET A 41 -3.81 -9.53 -3.51
CA MET A 41 -3.12 -8.28 -3.29
C MET A 41 -3.79 -7.53 -2.14
N ALA A 42 -3.00 -6.98 -1.22
CA ALA A 42 -3.47 -6.19 -0.09
C ALA A 42 -2.42 -5.14 0.30
N PHE A 43 -2.83 -4.15 1.09
CA PHE A 43 -1.89 -3.26 1.74
C PHE A 43 -1.25 -3.96 2.92
N VAL A 44 0.08 -3.88 3.01
CA VAL A 44 0.86 -4.44 4.12
C VAL A 44 1.70 -3.37 4.79
N ASP A 45 2.01 -3.59 6.06
CA ASP A 45 2.96 -2.77 6.80
C ASP A 45 4.42 -3.18 6.50
N LYS A 46 5.36 -2.54 7.18
CA LYS A 46 6.80 -2.81 7.08
C LYS A 46 7.18 -4.27 7.42
N ASP A 47 6.35 -4.98 8.17
CA ASP A 47 6.58 -6.35 8.61
C ASP A 47 5.88 -7.36 7.67
N GLY A 48 5.24 -6.88 6.59
CA GLY A 48 4.50 -7.68 5.61
C GLY A 48 3.14 -8.14 6.12
N VAL A 49 2.65 -7.55 7.23
CA VAL A 49 1.35 -7.88 7.81
C VAL A 49 0.27 -7.06 7.12
N GLU A 50 -0.83 -7.72 6.73
CA GLU A 50 -1.96 -7.06 6.09
C GLU A 50 -2.57 -5.99 7.00
N VAL A 51 -2.77 -4.80 6.44
CA VAL A 51 -3.36 -3.63 7.10
C VAL A 51 -4.82 -3.52 6.65
N GLU A 52 -5.70 -4.26 7.30
CA GLU A 52 -7.14 -4.27 6.98
C GLU A 52 -7.84 -2.93 7.30
N SER A 53 -7.28 -2.13 8.21
CA SER A 53 -7.81 -0.83 8.62
C SER A 53 -7.41 0.33 7.70
N SER A 54 -6.67 0.07 6.62
CA SER A 54 -6.25 1.11 5.67
C SER A 54 -7.47 1.75 5.00
N THR A 55 -7.61 3.07 5.18
CA THR A 55 -8.71 3.84 4.58
C THR A 55 -8.28 4.62 3.35
N HIS A 56 -7.00 5.01 3.29
CA HIS A 56 -6.42 5.79 2.19
C HIS A 56 -4.97 5.38 1.97
N TRP A 57 -4.49 5.61 0.76
CA TRP A 57 -3.09 5.39 0.40
C TRP A 57 -2.63 6.42 -0.65
N MET A 58 -1.32 6.61 -0.73
CA MET A 58 -0.66 7.41 -1.77
C MET A 58 0.66 6.72 -2.14
N PRO A 59 1.03 6.65 -3.44
CA PRO A 59 2.36 6.14 -3.81
C PRO A 59 3.46 7.04 -3.22
N LEU A 60 4.64 6.46 -2.96
CA LEU A 60 5.78 7.29 -2.60
C LEU A 60 6.07 8.31 -3.72
N PRO A 61 6.42 9.57 -3.37
CA PRO A 61 6.78 10.56 -4.36
C PRO A 61 8.00 10.09 -5.16
N GLU A 62 8.03 10.40 -6.45
CA GLU A 62 9.21 10.15 -7.28
C GLU A 62 10.45 10.77 -6.63
N SER A 63 11.55 10.03 -6.60
CA SER A 63 12.84 10.56 -6.16
C SER A 63 13.18 11.84 -6.95
N PRO A 64 13.75 12.86 -6.29
CA PRO A 64 14.15 14.08 -6.98
C PRO A 64 15.03 13.75 -8.19
N LYS A 65 14.66 14.25 -9.37
CA LYS A 65 15.50 14.13 -10.55
C LYS A 65 16.74 14.97 -10.32
N VAL A 66 17.90 14.33 -10.20
CA VAL A 66 19.19 15.05 -10.20
C VAL A 66 19.34 15.65 -11.59
N VAL A 67 19.06 16.94 -11.71
CA VAL A 67 19.33 17.69 -12.93
C VAL A 67 20.85 17.86 -12.99
N LYS A 68 21.49 17.14 -13.91
CA LYS A 68 22.90 17.33 -14.24
C LYS A 68 23.11 18.59 -15.05
#